data_AF-A0A2I1I0C1-F1
#
_entry.id   AF-A0A2I1I0C1-F1
#
_cell.length_a   1.000
_cell.length_b   1.000
_cell.length_c   1.000
_cell.angle_alpha   90.00
_cell.angle_beta   90.00
_cell.angle_gamma   90.00
#
_symmetry.space_group_name_H-M   'P 1'
#
loop_
_entity.id
_entity.type
_entity.pdbx_description
1 polymer ?
#
loop_
_entity_poly.entity_id
_entity_poly.type
_entity_poly.pdbx_seq_one_letter_code
_entity_poly.pdbx_strand_id
1 'polypeptide(L)'
;MHVGEPGQPVGGWSSAPPPVVSQKQRKADTKVRVILVVICGLFVFGVFYLMDVPRTNPEDTVRQYLTYLADGDAESALGMLTRPMTDREKRFLTNDVLSASDSRIAIESVESLTSKWSVVSRATVRATMSVNGERFTHDFTVYHHKPTKDRPEEWYLFDDLLVHVAVTGDGVPGFSVTGDSAGVEPLSTGWQEYYFFPGVYTLTPEGRSDGGSVDPQTVVAIDGTGTSATENTTVRFN
;
A
#
# COMPACT_ATOMS: atom_id res chain seq x y z
N MET A 1 53.71 -66.89 33.41
CA MET A 1 53.17 -68.03 32.66
C MET A 1 52.33 -67.47 31.51
N HIS A 2 52.63 -67.95 30.30
CA HIS A 2 51.88 -67.88 29.04
C HIS A 2 51.55 -66.55 28.35
N VAL A 3 51.96 -66.55 27.07
CA VAL A 3 51.72 -65.62 25.97
C VAL A 3 50.37 -65.99 25.30
N GLY A 4 49.67 -65.01 24.74
CA GLY A 4 48.55 -65.19 23.81
C GLY A 4 48.31 -63.92 22.99
N GLU A 5 48.23 -64.09 21.67
CA GLU A 5 48.40 -63.15 20.55
C GLU A 5 47.31 -62.06 20.30
N PRO A 6 47.56 -61.12 19.35
CA PRO A 6 46.81 -59.88 19.16
C PRO A 6 45.62 -60.01 18.19
N GLY A 7 44.63 -59.15 18.35
CA GLY A 7 43.54 -58.98 17.39
C GLY A 7 43.01 -57.54 17.43
N GLN A 8 43.32 -56.77 16.39
CA GLN A 8 42.48 -55.66 15.92
C GLN A 8 41.71 -56.20 14.70
N PRO A 9 40.48 -55.73 14.42
CA PRO A 9 40.42 -54.57 13.53
C PRO A 9 39.22 -53.62 13.72
N VAL A 10 39.47 -52.37 13.31
CA VAL A 10 38.66 -51.37 12.58
C VAL A 10 37.14 -51.18 12.83
N GLY A 11 36.77 -49.89 12.89
CA GLY A 11 35.45 -49.35 12.55
C GLY A 11 34.80 -48.63 13.73
N GLY A 12 34.34 -47.38 13.64
CA GLY A 12 34.26 -46.41 12.57
C GLY A 12 33.64 -45.15 13.20
N TRP A 13 34.18 -43.98 12.88
CA TRP A 13 33.58 -42.71 13.29
C TRP A 13 32.23 -42.56 12.57
N SER A 14 31.13 -42.66 13.29
CA SER A 14 29.81 -42.26 12.77
C SER A 14 29.61 -40.78 13.07
N SER A 15 30.10 -39.92 12.18
CA SER A 15 29.65 -38.54 12.06
C SER A 15 28.17 -38.56 11.73
N ALA A 16 27.32 -38.18 12.69
CA ALA A 16 25.92 -37.88 12.40
C ALA A 16 25.88 -36.64 11.46
N PRO A 17 25.23 -36.71 10.30
CA PRO A 17 25.06 -35.54 9.45
C PRO A 17 24.14 -34.52 10.15
N PRO A 18 24.36 -33.21 9.99
CA PRO A 18 23.42 -32.21 10.46
C PRO A 18 22.06 -32.41 9.77
N PRO A 19 20.94 -32.12 10.44
CA PRO A 19 19.62 -32.28 9.84
C PRO A 19 19.52 -31.40 8.59
N VAL A 20 19.36 -32.04 7.43
CA VAL A 20 19.02 -31.37 6.18
C VAL A 20 17.59 -30.87 6.34
N VAL A 21 17.43 -29.60 6.69
CA VAL A 21 16.13 -28.92 6.63
C VAL A 21 15.70 -28.93 5.17
N SER A 22 14.74 -29.80 4.86
CA SER A 22 14.25 -30.03 3.51
C SER A 22 13.70 -28.73 2.91
N GLN A 23 14.19 -28.34 1.72
CA GLN A 23 13.66 -27.20 0.94
C GLN A 23 12.13 -27.23 0.74
N LYS A 24 11.49 -28.40 0.90
CA LYS A 24 10.03 -28.53 0.88
C LYS A 24 9.34 -27.80 2.03
N GLN A 25 9.94 -27.71 3.23
CA GLN A 25 9.33 -27.02 4.37
C GLN A 25 9.38 -25.49 4.23
N ARG A 26 10.48 -24.92 3.70
CA ARG A 26 10.55 -23.47 3.44
C ARG A 26 9.51 -23.02 2.41
N LYS A 27 9.28 -23.80 1.35
CA LYS A 27 8.24 -23.49 0.36
C LYS A 27 6.83 -23.63 0.94
N ALA A 28 6.61 -24.59 1.84
CA ALA A 28 5.33 -24.74 2.52
C ALA A 28 5.04 -23.54 3.43
N ASP A 29 6.01 -23.04 4.20
CA ASP A 29 5.83 -21.87 5.07
C ASP A 29 5.55 -20.58 4.32
N THR A 30 6.25 -20.31 3.21
CA THR A 30 5.94 -19.15 2.35
C THR A 30 4.56 -19.30 1.72
N LYS A 31 4.21 -20.50 1.23
CA LYS A 31 2.90 -20.72 0.60
C LYS A 31 1.76 -20.60 1.61
N VAL A 32 1.96 -21.03 2.86
CA VAL A 32 0.97 -20.88 3.95
C VAL A 32 0.84 -19.42 4.39
N ARG A 33 1.93 -18.64 4.48
CA ARG A 33 1.83 -17.19 4.74
C ARG A 33 1.12 -16.43 3.62
N VAL A 34 1.45 -16.73 2.36
CA VAL A 34 0.78 -16.11 1.20
C VAL A 34 -0.71 -16.49 1.18
N ILE A 35 -1.05 -17.75 1.43
CA ILE A 35 -2.44 -18.21 1.53
C ILE A 35 -3.15 -17.52 2.70
N LEU A 36 -2.50 -17.32 3.85
CA LEU A 36 -3.11 -16.63 4.99
C LEU A 36 -3.34 -15.13 4.70
N VAL A 37 -2.38 -14.45 4.05
CA VAL A 37 -2.55 -13.05 3.62
C VAL A 37 -3.66 -12.94 2.57
N VAL A 38 -3.72 -13.88 1.62
CA VAL A 38 -4.77 -13.93 0.59
C VAL A 38 -6.15 -14.24 1.20
N ILE A 39 -6.24 -15.15 2.18
CA ILE A 39 -7.49 -15.48 2.87
C ILE A 39 -7.92 -14.32 3.79
N CYS A 40 -7.02 -13.69 4.54
CA CYS A 40 -7.32 -12.49 5.31
C CYS A 40 -7.76 -11.33 4.40
N GLY A 41 -7.06 -11.13 3.27
CA GLY A 41 -7.47 -10.18 2.24
C GLY A 41 -8.87 -10.48 1.68
N LEU A 42 -9.14 -11.74 1.32
CA LEU A 42 -10.46 -12.18 0.82
C LEU A 42 -11.58 -12.10 1.86
N PHE A 43 -11.31 -12.40 3.13
CA PHE A 43 -12.32 -12.31 4.19
C PHE A 43 -12.68 -10.86 4.52
N VAL A 44 -11.72 -9.93 4.41
CA VAL A 44 -11.99 -8.49 4.56
C VAL A 44 -12.68 -7.94 3.31
N PHE A 45 -12.35 -8.41 2.10
CA PHE A 45 -12.97 -7.96 0.86
C PHE A 45 -14.40 -8.47 0.62
N GLY A 46 -14.66 -9.76 0.87
CA GLY A 46 -15.89 -10.42 0.43
C GLY A 46 -17.16 -10.05 1.20
N VAL A 47 -17.03 -9.49 2.41
CA VAL A 47 -18.17 -9.21 3.29
C VAL A 47 -18.64 -7.76 3.19
N PHE A 48 -17.76 -6.80 2.88
CA PHE A 48 -18.11 -5.37 2.88
C PHE A 48 -18.73 -4.86 1.58
N TYR A 49 -18.54 -5.55 0.45
CA TYR A 49 -19.11 -5.14 -0.85
C TYR A 49 -20.64 -5.21 -0.92
N LEU A 50 -21.30 -5.86 0.03
CA LEU A 50 -22.74 -6.16 -0.03
C LEU A 50 -23.62 -5.27 0.83
N MET A 51 -23.05 -4.38 1.64
CA MET A 51 -23.84 -3.48 2.46
C MET A 51 -23.38 -2.04 2.24
N ASP A 52 -24.29 -1.22 1.73
CA ASP A 52 -24.26 0.23 1.94
C ASP A 52 -24.51 0.45 3.44
N VAL A 53 -23.48 0.19 4.25
CA VAL A 53 -23.54 0.32 5.69
C VAL A 53 -23.61 1.81 5.97
N PRO A 54 -24.68 2.31 6.60
CA PRO A 54 -24.75 3.72 6.92
C PRO A 54 -23.54 4.09 7.80
N ARG A 55 -22.76 5.09 7.36
CA ARG A 55 -21.53 5.63 7.97
C ARG A 55 -21.78 6.28 9.34
N THR A 56 -22.31 5.47 10.25
CA THR A 56 -22.83 5.84 11.56
C THR A 56 -21.72 5.86 12.61
N ASN A 57 -20.65 5.08 12.39
CA ASN A 57 -19.46 5.09 13.22
C ASN A 57 -18.27 5.71 12.49
N PRO A 58 -17.37 6.42 13.20
CA PRO A 58 -16.19 7.01 12.59
C PRO A 58 -15.27 5.96 11.96
N GLU A 59 -15.19 4.76 12.53
CA GLU A 59 -14.37 3.66 12.01
C GLU A 59 -14.89 3.13 10.67
N ASP A 60 -16.20 3.18 10.43
CA ASP A 60 -16.80 2.67 9.20
C ASP A 60 -16.44 3.57 8.01
N THR A 61 -16.40 4.89 8.22
CA THR A 61 -15.94 5.85 7.19
C THR A 61 -14.48 5.61 6.81
N VAL A 62 -13.59 5.44 7.78
CA VAL A 62 -12.17 5.17 7.49
C VAL A 62 -11.99 3.81 6.82
N ARG A 63 -12.69 2.78 7.31
CA ARG A 63 -12.62 1.44 6.72
C ARG A 63 -13.12 1.46 5.28
N GLN A 64 -14.24 2.14 4.99
CA GLN A 64 -14.77 2.26 3.64
C GLN A 64 -13.79 2.96 2.70
N TYR A 65 -13.18 4.07 3.14
CA TYR A 65 -12.15 4.76 2.36
C TYR A 65 -10.98 3.83 2.01
N LEU A 66 -10.42 3.14 3.02
CA LEU A 66 -9.32 2.22 2.82
C LEU A 66 -9.71 1.01 1.95
N THR A 67 -10.96 0.55 2.03
CA THR A 67 -11.48 -0.52 1.18
C THR A 67 -11.47 -0.10 -0.28
N TYR A 68 -11.95 1.09 -0.62
CA TYR A 68 -11.88 1.61 -1.99
C TYR A 68 -10.43 1.66 -2.51
N LEU A 69 -9.48 2.07 -1.67
CA LEU A 69 -8.07 2.07 -2.04
C LEU A 69 -7.53 0.66 -2.30
N ALA A 70 -7.91 -0.31 -1.47
CA ALA A 70 -7.51 -1.70 -1.66
C ALA A 70 -8.15 -2.32 -2.92
N ASP A 71 -9.39 -1.95 -3.22
CA ASP A 71 -10.16 -2.44 -4.38
C ASP A 71 -9.66 -1.87 -5.71
N GLY A 72 -8.93 -0.75 -5.68
CA GLY A 72 -8.56 -0.02 -6.89
C GLY A 72 -9.58 1.03 -7.33
N ASP A 73 -10.56 1.34 -6.48
CA ASP A 73 -11.63 2.32 -6.73
C ASP A 73 -11.21 3.72 -6.23
N ALA A 74 -10.27 4.31 -6.96
CA ALA A 74 -9.77 5.67 -6.72
C ALA A 74 -10.89 6.73 -6.79
N GLU A 75 -11.89 6.57 -7.66
CA GLU A 75 -12.98 7.54 -7.82
C GLU A 75 -13.88 7.58 -6.59
N SER A 76 -14.28 6.42 -6.05
CA SER A 76 -15.05 6.35 -4.81
C SER A 76 -14.24 6.86 -3.61
N ALA A 77 -12.95 6.51 -3.54
CA ALA A 77 -12.03 7.01 -2.50
C ALA A 77 -11.92 8.55 -2.55
N LEU A 78 -11.72 9.11 -3.75
CA LEU A 78 -11.65 10.56 -3.98
C LEU A 78 -12.97 11.26 -3.64
N GLY A 79 -14.11 10.61 -3.90
CA GLY A 79 -15.44 11.10 -3.53
C GLY A 79 -15.68 11.22 -2.01
N MET A 80 -14.89 10.51 -1.20
CA MET A 80 -14.93 10.64 0.26
C MET A 80 -14.08 11.80 0.79
N LEU A 81 -13.17 12.33 -0.03
CA LEU A 81 -12.32 13.45 0.36
C LEU A 81 -13.12 14.75 0.35
N THR A 82 -12.93 15.54 1.40
CA THR A 82 -13.64 16.82 1.57
C THR A 82 -12.89 18.01 0.98
N ARG A 83 -11.63 17.79 0.55
CA ARG A 83 -10.78 18.79 -0.08
C ARG A 83 -11.10 18.93 -1.58
N PRO A 84 -11.30 20.16 -2.10
CA PRO A 84 -11.38 20.37 -3.54
C PRO A 84 -10.01 20.15 -4.18
N MET A 85 -9.97 19.38 -5.26
CA MET A 85 -8.75 19.11 -6.03
C MET A 85 -8.95 19.52 -7.49
N THR A 86 -7.91 20.10 -8.07
CA THR A 86 -7.83 20.47 -9.49
C THR A 86 -7.64 19.24 -10.37
N ASP A 87 -7.95 19.35 -11.66
CA ASP A 87 -7.76 18.26 -12.63
C ASP A 87 -6.28 17.82 -12.71
N ARG A 88 -5.35 18.75 -12.48
CA ARG A 88 -3.91 18.46 -12.41
C ARG A 88 -3.56 17.62 -11.18
N GLU A 89 -4.12 17.94 -10.02
CA GLU A 89 -3.88 17.16 -8.79
C GLU A 89 -4.48 15.75 -8.90
N LYS A 90 -5.61 15.63 -9.61
CA LYS A 90 -6.29 14.35 -9.85
C LYS A 90 -5.68 13.50 -10.96
N ARG A 91 -4.61 13.98 -11.61
CA ARG A 91 -4.07 13.39 -12.85
C ARG A 91 -3.80 11.89 -12.76
N PHE A 92 -3.31 11.43 -11.61
CA PHE A 92 -3.01 10.02 -11.34
C PHE A 92 -3.93 9.40 -10.26
N LEU A 93 -4.95 10.12 -9.80
CA LEU A 93 -5.94 9.63 -8.84
C LEU A 93 -7.13 9.02 -9.58
N THR A 94 -6.85 8.01 -10.41
CA THR A 94 -7.84 7.34 -11.27
C THR A 94 -7.85 5.84 -11.02
N ASN A 95 -8.99 5.19 -11.32
CA ASN A 95 -9.16 3.76 -11.12
C ASN A 95 -8.12 2.95 -11.89
N ASP A 96 -7.77 3.39 -13.09
CA ASP A 96 -6.80 2.70 -13.94
C ASP A 96 -5.39 2.75 -13.36
N VAL A 97 -4.96 3.91 -12.85
CA VAL A 97 -3.63 4.06 -12.22
C VAL A 97 -3.56 3.26 -10.92
N LEU A 98 -4.58 3.36 -10.06
CA LEU A 98 -4.58 2.65 -8.78
C LEU A 98 -4.68 1.14 -8.97
N SER A 99 -5.53 0.67 -9.89
CA SER A 99 -5.68 -0.76 -10.19
C SER A 99 -4.43 -1.37 -10.82
N ALA A 100 -3.68 -0.58 -11.60
CA ALA A 100 -2.44 -1.00 -12.24
C ALA A 100 -1.21 -1.00 -11.31
N SER A 101 -1.35 -0.55 -10.06
CA SER A 101 -0.26 -0.61 -9.09
C SER A 101 0.18 -2.06 -8.82
N ASP A 102 1.49 -2.25 -8.70
CA ASP A 102 2.13 -3.54 -8.42
C ASP A 102 1.80 -4.05 -7.01
N SER A 103 1.52 -3.11 -6.09
CA SER A 103 0.99 -3.38 -4.76
C SER A 103 0.02 -2.27 -4.39
N ARG A 104 -1.16 -2.64 -3.90
CA ARG A 104 -2.10 -1.72 -3.25
C ARG A 104 -1.97 -1.79 -1.73
N ILE A 105 -2.62 -0.86 -1.06
CA ILE A 105 -2.77 -0.87 0.39
C ILE A 105 -3.54 -2.10 0.87
N ALA A 106 -3.06 -2.71 1.96
CA ALA A 106 -3.73 -3.79 2.66
C ALA A 106 -4.10 -3.34 4.07
N ILE A 107 -5.37 -3.54 4.45
CA ILE A 107 -5.91 -3.12 5.74
C ILE A 107 -5.62 -4.21 6.78
N GLU A 108 -5.00 -3.85 7.90
CA GLU A 108 -4.73 -4.78 9.01
C GLU A 108 -5.63 -4.54 10.22
N SER A 109 -5.82 -3.28 10.62
CA SER A 109 -6.76 -2.91 11.68
C SER A 109 -7.28 -1.49 11.51
N VAL A 110 -8.47 -1.22 12.04
CA VAL A 110 -9.09 0.12 12.10
C VAL A 110 -9.82 0.24 13.42
N GLU A 111 -9.39 1.17 14.27
CA GLU A 111 -9.80 1.30 15.67
C GLU A 111 -10.03 2.77 16.03
N SER A 112 -11.15 3.12 16.66
CA SER A 112 -11.34 4.48 17.17
C SER A 112 -10.47 4.70 18.42
N LEU A 113 -9.70 5.79 18.40
CA LEU A 113 -9.01 6.32 19.58
C LEU A 113 -9.91 7.26 20.39
N THR A 114 -10.98 7.77 19.78
CA THR A 114 -11.95 8.62 20.47
C THR A 114 -12.96 7.77 21.21
N SER A 115 -13.14 8.06 22.50
CA SER A 115 -14.05 7.31 23.34
C SER A 115 -15.49 7.46 22.87
N LYS A 116 -16.22 6.34 22.77
CA LYS A 116 -17.64 6.27 22.35
C LYS A 116 -18.60 7.13 23.17
N TRP A 117 -18.19 7.60 24.35
CA TRP A 117 -18.99 8.42 25.25
C TRP A 117 -18.80 9.93 25.04
N SER A 118 -17.87 10.34 24.18
CA SER A 118 -17.57 11.75 23.96
C SER A 118 -18.42 12.30 22.82
N VAL A 119 -19.29 13.27 23.12
CA VAL A 119 -20.13 13.96 22.13
C VAL A 119 -19.26 14.98 21.39
N VAL A 120 -18.33 14.49 20.58
CA VAL A 120 -17.41 15.33 19.81
C VAL A 120 -17.75 15.20 18.34
N SER A 121 -17.95 16.33 17.67
CA SER A 121 -18.17 16.38 16.21
C SER A 121 -16.95 15.93 15.38
N ARG A 122 -15.90 15.43 16.04
CA ARG A 122 -14.62 15.00 15.49
C ARG A 122 -14.13 13.77 16.25
N ALA A 123 -13.68 12.75 15.54
CA ALA A 123 -13.07 11.56 16.10
C ALA A 123 -11.76 11.27 15.38
N THR A 124 -10.84 10.68 16.13
CA THR A 124 -9.59 10.13 15.62
C THR A 124 -9.71 8.61 15.54
N VAL A 125 -9.45 8.07 14.36
CA VAL A 125 -9.47 6.64 14.08
C VAL A 125 -8.08 6.23 13.63
N ARG A 126 -7.46 5.32 14.38
CA ARG A 126 -6.19 4.72 14.03
C ARG A 126 -6.43 3.57 13.08
N ALA A 127 -5.77 3.59 11.93
CA ALA A 127 -5.70 2.44 11.07
C ALA A 127 -4.26 1.97 10.94
N THR A 128 -4.11 0.65 10.92
CA THR A 128 -2.84 0.00 10.59
C THR A 128 -3.00 -0.65 9.24
N MET A 129 -2.07 -0.35 8.33
CA MET A 129 -2.10 -0.82 6.97
C MET A 129 -0.71 -1.27 6.54
N SER A 130 -0.61 -1.89 5.38
CA SER A 130 0.66 -2.11 4.71
C SER A 130 0.61 -1.82 3.21
N VAL A 131 1.73 -1.35 2.67
CA VAL A 131 1.98 -1.24 1.23
C VAL A 131 3.27 -1.97 0.94
N ASN A 132 3.31 -2.81 -0.09
CA ASN A 132 4.50 -3.61 -0.43
C ASN A 132 5.04 -4.47 0.74
N GLY A 133 4.15 -4.87 1.66
CA GLY A 133 4.52 -5.60 2.88
C GLY A 133 5.15 -4.75 3.98
N GLU A 134 5.33 -3.44 3.78
CA GLU A 134 5.74 -2.50 4.80
C GLU A 134 4.53 -1.99 5.58
N ARG A 135 4.52 -2.22 6.89
CA ARG A 135 3.42 -1.87 7.79
C ARG A 135 3.61 -0.46 8.34
N PHE A 136 2.56 0.34 8.31
CA PHE A 136 2.51 1.70 8.83
C PHE A 136 1.19 1.97 9.55
N THR A 137 1.12 3.06 10.30
CA THR A 137 -0.06 3.43 11.09
C THR A 137 -0.38 4.88 10.83
N HIS A 138 -1.65 5.17 10.57
CA HIS A 138 -2.15 6.52 10.35
C HIS A 138 -3.35 6.82 11.23
N ASP A 139 -3.38 8.02 11.80
CA ASP A 139 -4.46 8.49 12.67
C ASP A 139 -5.36 9.43 11.87
N PHE A 140 -6.42 8.87 11.29
CA PHE A 140 -7.40 9.59 10.50
C PHE A 140 -8.25 10.49 11.37
N THR A 141 -8.46 11.72 10.91
CA THR A 141 -9.49 12.61 11.45
C THR A 141 -10.77 12.48 10.64
N VAL A 142 -11.85 12.14 11.33
CA VAL A 142 -13.21 12.15 10.77
C VAL A 142 -14.08 13.12 11.55
N TYR A 143 -15.08 13.68 10.88
CA TYR A 143 -16.01 14.62 11.51
C TYR A 143 -17.44 14.31 11.10
N HIS A 144 -18.40 14.66 11.95
CA HIS A 144 -19.82 14.59 11.61
C HIS A 144 -20.50 15.89 11.97
N HIS A 145 -21.56 16.21 11.22
CA HIS A 145 -22.41 17.34 11.58
C HIS A 145 -23.41 16.91 12.65
N LYS A 146 -23.92 17.89 13.41
CA LYS A 146 -25.07 17.63 14.28
C LYS A 146 -26.21 17.06 13.42
N PRO A 147 -26.81 15.92 13.80
CA PRO A 147 -27.88 15.33 13.03
C PRO A 147 -29.04 16.33 12.94
N THR A 148 -29.57 16.50 11.72
CA THR A 148 -30.83 17.20 11.48
C THR A 148 -31.84 16.20 10.93
N LYS A 149 -33.14 16.55 10.95
CA LYS A 149 -34.20 15.65 10.43
C LYS A 149 -33.94 15.19 8.98
N ASP A 150 -33.27 16.05 8.20
CA ASP A 150 -33.01 15.83 6.77
C ASP A 150 -31.58 15.34 6.48
N ARG A 151 -30.71 15.29 7.49
CA ARG A 151 -29.31 14.81 7.37
C ARG A 151 -29.00 13.91 8.57
N PRO A 152 -29.12 12.57 8.43
CA PRO A 152 -28.74 11.64 9.47
C PRO A 152 -27.26 11.79 9.83
N GLU A 153 -26.89 11.32 11.01
CA GLU A 153 -25.51 11.38 11.50
C GLU A 153 -24.60 10.56 10.58
N GLU A 154 -23.73 11.27 9.85
CA GLU A 154 -22.81 10.70 8.89
C GLU A 154 -21.42 11.27 9.14
N TRP A 155 -20.43 10.38 9.18
CA TRP A 155 -19.03 10.73 9.35
C TRP A 155 -18.35 10.94 8.00
N TYR A 156 -17.60 12.04 7.89
CA TYR A 156 -16.85 12.47 6.73
C TYR A 156 -15.35 12.41 7.02
N LEU A 157 -14.59 12.01 6.01
CA LEU A 157 -13.14 11.95 6.09
C LEU A 157 -12.55 13.34 5.87
N PHE A 158 -11.71 13.79 6.82
CA PHE A 158 -10.97 15.05 6.67
C PHE A 158 -9.58 14.83 6.07
N ASP A 159 -8.99 13.66 6.34
CA ASP A 159 -7.65 13.28 5.90
C ASP A 159 -7.69 12.60 4.52
N ASP A 160 -6.61 12.69 3.74
CA ASP A 160 -6.57 12.21 2.37
C ASP A 160 -5.57 11.07 2.12
N LEU A 161 -4.62 10.81 3.02
CA LEU A 161 -3.57 9.79 2.84
C LEU A 161 -2.87 9.87 1.47
N LEU A 162 -2.89 11.04 0.83
CA LEU A 162 -2.30 11.22 -0.49
C LEU A 162 -0.80 11.42 -0.33
N VAL A 163 -0.04 10.73 -1.18
CA VAL A 163 1.41 10.82 -1.21
C VAL A 163 1.85 11.77 -2.30
N HIS A 164 2.66 12.73 -1.91
CA HIS A 164 3.23 13.73 -2.80
C HIS A 164 4.57 13.23 -3.35
N VAL A 165 4.69 13.19 -4.67
CA VAL A 165 5.91 12.74 -5.35
C VAL A 165 6.37 13.81 -6.34
N ALA A 166 7.56 14.36 -6.10
CA ALA A 166 8.22 15.26 -7.04
C ALA A 166 8.94 14.44 -8.13
N VAL A 167 8.56 14.63 -9.39
CA VAL A 167 9.16 13.94 -10.53
C VAL A 167 9.94 14.92 -11.39
N THR A 168 11.11 14.52 -11.87
CA THR A 168 11.90 15.29 -12.85
C THR A 168 12.66 14.36 -13.81
N GLY A 169 13.17 14.91 -14.90
CA GLY A 169 13.96 14.16 -15.88
C GLY A 169 14.62 15.08 -16.90
N ASP A 170 15.95 15.19 -16.84
CA ASP A 170 16.68 16.04 -17.78
C ASP A 170 16.67 15.43 -19.19
N GLY A 171 16.07 16.17 -20.13
CA GLY A 171 15.90 15.74 -21.52
C GLY A 171 14.80 14.69 -21.73
N VAL A 172 13.97 14.43 -20.71
CA VAL A 172 12.81 13.52 -20.80
C VAL A 172 11.56 14.36 -21.06
N PRO A 173 10.86 14.19 -22.20
CA PRO A 173 9.73 15.03 -22.58
C PRO A 173 8.46 14.72 -21.77
N GLY A 174 8.33 13.49 -21.27
CA GLY A 174 7.18 13.04 -20.51
C GLY A 174 7.31 11.61 -20.01
N PHE A 175 6.32 11.18 -19.24
CA PHE A 175 6.21 9.82 -18.74
C PHE A 175 4.75 9.41 -18.63
N SER A 176 4.50 8.11 -18.61
CA SER A 176 3.22 7.53 -18.21
C SER A 176 3.39 6.78 -16.90
N VAL A 177 2.28 6.64 -16.17
CA VAL A 177 2.18 5.65 -15.10
C VAL A 177 1.53 4.42 -15.71
N THR A 178 1.94 3.21 -15.31
CA THR A 178 1.26 1.98 -15.74
C THR A 178 -0.25 2.13 -15.56
N GLY A 179 -0.99 2.02 -16.67
CA GLY A 179 -2.40 2.45 -16.77
C GLY A 179 -2.59 3.43 -17.94
N ASP A 180 -3.00 2.92 -19.10
CA ASP A 180 -3.04 3.66 -20.37
C ASP A 180 -3.93 4.93 -20.33
N SER A 181 -4.83 5.04 -19.36
CA SER A 181 -5.83 6.10 -19.27
C SER A 181 -5.30 7.46 -18.78
N ALA A 182 -4.19 7.49 -18.03
CA ALA A 182 -3.54 8.77 -17.75
C ALA A 182 -2.89 9.33 -19.03
N GLY A 183 -2.49 8.47 -19.98
CA GLY A 183 -1.69 8.88 -21.13
C GLY A 183 -0.33 9.45 -20.71
N VAL A 184 0.36 10.07 -21.66
CA VAL A 184 1.65 10.70 -21.40
C VAL A 184 1.45 12.03 -20.68
N GLU A 185 2.11 12.17 -19.55
CA GLU A 185 2.20 13.42 -18.81
C GLU A 185 3.50 14.15 -19.18
N PRO A 186 3.41 15.39 -19.70
CA PRO A 186 4.59 16.18 -20.03
C PRO A 186 5.42 16.49 -18.78
N LEU A 187 6.74 16.32 -18.87
CA LEU A 187 7.66 16.76 -17.85
C LEU A 187 8.17 18.15 -18.16
N SER A 188 8.09 19.03 -17.16
CA SER A 188 8.78 20.30 -17.22
C SER A 188 10.28 20.09 -17.02
N THR A 189 11.10 21.07 -17.42
CA THR A 189 12.55 21.09 -17.16
C THR A 189 12.92 21.19 -15.66
N GLY A 190 11.92 21.26 -14.76
CA GLY A 190 12.11 21.29 -13.32
C GLY A 190 11.37 20.15 -12.60
N TRP A 191 11.29 20.26 -11.28
CA TRP A 191 10.49 19.36 -10.47
C TRP A 191 9.02 19.64 -10.67
N GLN A 192 8.25 18.59 -10.92
CA GLN A 192 6.80 18.65 -10.98
C GLN A 192 6.21 17.68 -9.96
N GLU A 193 5.26 18.16 -9.16
CA GLU A 193 4.59 17.35 -8.14
C GLU A 193 3.35 16.67 -8.69
N TYR A 194 3.16 15.43 -8.24
CA TYR A 194 2.02 14.58 -8.51
C TYR A 194 1.54 13.90 -7.24
N TYR A 195 0.24 13.58 -7.20
CA TYR A 195 -0.39 12.88 -6.09
C TYR A 195 -0.64 11.41 -6.46
N PHE A 196 -0.36 10.54 -5.50
CA PHE A 196 -0.67 9.12 -5.59
C PHE A 196 -1.43 8.68 -4.34
N PHE A 197 -2.36 7.75 -4.52
CA PHE A 197 -2.82 6.96 -3.39
C PHE A 197 -1.70 6.00 -2.94
N PRO A 198 -1.75 5.44 -1.73
CA PRO A 198 -0.75 4.48 -1.29
C PRO A 198 -0.72 3.24 -2.17
N GLY A 199 0.47 2.89 -2.65
CA GLY A 199 0.69 1.81 -3.60
C GLY A 199 2.09 1.83 -4.21
N VAL A 200 2.36 0.87 -5.08
CA VAL A 200 3.61 0.78 -5.84
C VAL A 200 3.33 0.99 -7.32
N TYR A 201 3.93 2.01 -7.92
CA TYR A 201 3.67 2.42 -9.30
C TYR A 201 4.94 2.37 -10.12
N THR A 202 4.81 1.96 -11.38
CA THR A 202 5.89 2.05 -12.36
C THR A 202 5.66 3.25 -13.28
N LEU A 203 6.62 4.16 -13.31
CA LEU A 203 6.64 5.35 -14.16
C LEU A 203 7.54 5.06 -15.37
N THR A 204 6.96 5.10 -16.56
CA THR A 204 7.63 4.77 -17.83
C THR A 204 7.89 6.05 -18.62
N PRO A 205 9.17 6.42 -18.88
CA PRO A 205 9.50 7.62 -19.64
C PRO A 205 9.29 7.41 -21.15
N GLU A 206 9.05 8.49 -21.89
CA GLU A 206 8.98 8.47 -23.37
C GLU A 206 10.36 8.30 -24.06
N GLY A 207 11.43 8.08 -23.30
CA GLY A 207 12.81 8.15 -23.76
C GLY A 207 13.36 9.59 -23.75
N ARG A 208 14.62 9.78 -24.15
CA ARG A 208 15.22 11.12 -24.21
C ARG A 208 14.99 11.80 -25.56
N SER A 209 14.94 13.14 -25.50
CA SER A 209 14.88 14.00 -26.68
C SER A 209 16.10 13.88 -27.60
N ASP A 210 17.23 13.39 -27.10
CA ASP A 210 18.46 13.12 -27.89
C ASP A 210 18.50 11.71 -28.51
N GLY A 211 17.43 10.92 -28.33
CA GLY A 211 17.33 9.53 -28.80
C GLY A 211 17.91 8.49 -27.83
N GLY A 212 18.38 8.91 -26.64
CA GLY A 212 18.77 8.01 -25.57
C GLY A 212 17.60 7.26 -24.94
N SER A 213 17.86 6.06 -24.41
CA SER A 213 16.90 5.33 -23.58
C SER A 213 16.99 5.78 -22.13
N VAL A 214 15.88 5.66 -21.40
CA VAL A 214 15.75 6.00 -19.99
C VAL A 214 14.99 4.86 -19.34
N ASP A 215 15.51 4.35 -18.23
CA ASP A 215 14.89 3.23 -17.52
C ASP A 215 13.63 3.70 -16.75
N PRO A 216 12.56 2.88 -16.72
CA PRO A 216 11.41 3.11 -15.84
C PRO A 216 11.84 3.26 -14.38
N GLN A 217 11.07 4.04 -13.64
CA GLN A 217 11.30 4.27 -12.21
C GLN A 217 10.11 3.74 -11.40
N THR A 218 10.39 3.19 -10.23
CA THR A 218 9.34 2.75 -9.29
C THR A 218 9.09 3.83 -8.25
N VAL A 219 7.82 4.12 -7.99
CA VAL A 219 7.35 4.93 -6.87
C VAL A 219 6.71 4.01 -5.85
N VAL A 220 7.23 3.99 -4.64
CA VAL A 220 6.55 3.41 -3.47
C VAL A 220 5.91 4.56 -2.69
N ALA A 221 4.58 4.61 -2.69
CA ALA A 221 3.78 5.61 -1.99
C ALA A 221 3.18 4.97 -0.72
N ILE A 222 3.44 5.54 0.46
CA ILE A 222 2.98 4.96 1.74
C ILE A 222 2.03 5.89 2.48
N ASP A 223 2.53 6.97 3.08
CA ASP A 223 1.72 7.91 3.87
C ASP A 223 2.13 9.39 3.69
N GLY A 224 3.12 9.65 2.84
CA GLY A 224 3.60 10.99 2.52
C GLY A 224 4.42 11.64 3.62
N THR A 225 4.69 10.94 4.74
CA THR A 225 5.45 11.50 5.85
C THR A 225 6.96 11.47 5.62
N GLY A 226 7.44 10.65 4.68
CA GLY A 226 8.87 10.43 4.43
C GLY A 226 9.58 9.72 5.58
N THR A 227 8.84 9.09 6.48
CA THR A 227 9.42 8.34 7.62
C THR A 227 9.83 6.93 7.24
N SER A 228 9.19 6.36 6.21
CA SER A 228 9.60 5.09 5.63
C SER A 228 10.88 5.23 4.82
N ALA A 229 11.78 4.26 4.94
CA ALA A 229 12.98 4.17 4.14
C ALA A 229 12.72 3.74 2.68
N THR A 230 11.56 3.13 2.41
CA THR A 230 11.20 2.67 1.07
C THR A 230 10.33 3.67 0.32
N GLU A 231 9.68 4.61 1.02
CA GLU A 231 8.84 5.62 0.41
C GLU A 231 9.62 6.58 -0.49
N ASN A 232 9.06 6.83 -1.68
CA ASN A 232 9.58 7.79 -2.62
C ASN A 232 8.76 9.08 -2.53
N THR A 233 9.38 10.15 -2.02
CA THR A 233 8.84 11.52 -2.15
C THR A 233 9.41 12.25 -3.37
N THR A 234 10.38 11.64 -4.05
CA THR A 234 11.08 12.22 -5.19
C THR A 234 11.54 11.11 -6.15
N VAL A 235 11.34 11.32 -7.45
CA VAL A 235 11.78 10.43 -8.53
C VAL A 235 12.46 11.23 -9.64
N ARG A 236 13.59 10.72 -10.11
CA ARG A 236 14.36 11.35 -11.19
C ARG A 236 14.67 10.34 -12.27
N PHE A 237 14.24 10.64 -13.49
CA PHE A 237 14.70 9.94 -14.69
C PHE A 237 16.13 10.36 -15.03
N ASN A 238 17.01 9.37 -15.26
CA ASN A 238 18.44 9.58 -15.50
C ASN A 238 18.91 9.08 -16.85
#